data_AF-A0A8J6K287-F1
#
_entry.id   AF-A0A8J6K287-F1
#
_cell.length_a   1.000
_cell.length_b   1.000
_cell.length_c   1.000
_cell.angle_alpha   90.00
_cell.angle_beta   90.00
_cell.angle_gamma   90.00
#
_symmetry.space_group_name_H-M   'P 1'
#
loop_
_entity.id
_entity.type
_entity.pdbx_description
1 polymer ?
#
loop_
_entity_poly.entity_id
_entity_poly.type
_entity_poly.pdbx_seq_one_letter_code
_entity_poly.pdbx_strand_id
1 'polypeptide(L)' 'VVKNPVVEKQKEGKAILEYQEDELLDKVYSSVLKQCYKMYKLFNGTFNKAMEAGGVALLKDRLEKFFLRVKK' A
#
# COMPACT_ATOMS: atom_id res chain seq x y z
N VAL A 1 0.10 8.75 6.15
CA VAL A 1 0.62 7.36 6.15
C VAL A 1 -0.32 6.55 7.03
N VAL A 2 -0.97 5.51 6.48
CA VAL A 2 -1.75 4.57 7.31
C VAL A 2 -0.72 3.75 8.08
N LYS A 3 -0.76 3.85 9.41
CA LYS A 3 0.08 3.02 10.28
C LYS A 3 -0.68 1.74 10.58
N ASN A 4 0.05 0.64 10.61
CA ASN A 4 -0.44 -0.63 11.10
C ASN A 4 -0.97 -0.47 12.53
N PRO A 5 -2.15 -1.04 12.86
CA PRO A 5 -2.70 -0.97 14.21
C PRO A 5 -1.76 -1.69 15.19
N VAL A 6 -1.37 -0.97 16.23
CA VAL A 6 -0.51 -1.44 17.31
C VAL A 6 -1.08 -0.96 18.63
N VAL A 7 -1.05 -1.83 19.64
CA VAL A 7 -1.47 -1.50 21.00
C VAL A 7 -0.27 -1.65 21.92
N GLU A 8 -0.02 -0.64 22.75
CA GLU A 8 0.99 -0.70 23.80
C GLU A 8 0.37 -1.39 25.02
N LYS A 9 0.91 -2.55 25.41
CA LYS A 9 0.51 -3.28 26.63
C LYS A 9 1.67 -3.28 27.62
N GLN A 10 1.36 -3.12 28.91
CA GLN A 10 2.33 -3.38 29.97
C GLN A 10 2.31 -4.86 30.32
N LYS A 11 3.45 -5.53 30.17
CA LYS A 11 3.67 -6.89 30.66
C LYS A 11 4.92 -6.88 31.53
N GLU A 12 4.77 -7.30 32.79
CA GLU A 12 5.88 -7.37 33.77
C GLU A 12 6.61 -6.02 33.97
N GLY A 13 5.86 -4.91 33.96
CA GLY A 13 6.41 -3.56 34.14
C GLY A 13 7.14 -2.98 32.92
N LYS A 14 7.23 -3.73 31.82
CA LYS A 14 7.75 -3.22 30.54
C LYS A 14 6.61 -2.96 29.56
N ALA A 15 6.68 -1.83 28.86
CA ALA A 15 5.79 -1.54 27.75
C ALA A 15 6.22 -2.36 26.52
N ILE A 16 5.28 -3.13 25.97
CA ILE A 16 5.44 -3.95 24.78
C ILE A 16 4.46 -3.45 23.73
N LEU A 17 4.97 -3.14 22.54
CA LEU A 17 4.14 -2.86 21.37
C LEU A 17 3.70 -4.20 20.77
N GLU A 18 2.39 -4.45 20.75
CA GLU A 18 1.79 -5.63 20.15
C GLU A 18 1.05 -5.24 18.86
N TYR A 19 1.38 -5.93 17.76
CA TYR A 19 0.70 -5.78 16.49
C TYR A 19 -0.67 -6.45 16.54
N GLN A 20 -1.72 -5.69 16.19
CA GLN A 20 -3.09 -6.21 16.17
C GLN A 20 -3.41 -6.70 14.75
N GLU A 21 -3.03 -7.93 14.44
CA GLU A 21 -3.30 -8.53 13.12
C GLU A 21 -4.80 -8.65 12.84
N ASP A 22 -5.60 -9.01 13.85
CA ASP A 22 -7.05 -9.16 13.74
C ASP A 22 -7.77 -7.83 13.46
N GLU A 23 -7.15 -6.70 13.78
CA GLU A 23 -7.66 -5.37 13.44
C GLU A 23 -7.36 -4.96 11.99
N LEU A 24 -6.51 -5.71 11.26
CA LEU A 24 -6.36 -5.52 9.82
C LEU A 24 -7.61 -6.03 9.11
N LEU A 25 -8.46 -5.09 8.75
CA LEU A 25 -9.61 -5.38 7.91
C LEU A 25 -9.14 -5.61 6.47
N ASP A 26 -8.92 -6.86 6.07
CA ASP A 26 -8.56 -7.28 4.71
C ASP A 26 -9.44 -6.65 3.62
N LYS A 27 -10.73 -6.48 3.93
CA LYS A 27 -11.70 -5.82 3.06
C LYS A 27 -11.36 -4.34 2.82
N VAL A 28 -10.85 -3.65 3.85
CA VAL A 28 -10.42 -2.26 3.76
C VAL A 28 -9.14 -2.16 2.93
N TYR A 29 -8.12 -2.99 3.20
CA TYR A 29 -6.89 -3.03 2.39
C TYR A 29 -7.18 -3.34 0.93
N SER A 30 -8.01 -4.35 0.68
CA SER A 30 -8.46 -4.72 -0.66
C SER A 30 -9.16 -3.56 -1.37
N SER A 31 -9.98 -2.80 -0.66
CA SER A 31 -10.68 -1.63 -1.21
C SER A 31 -9.72 -0.49 -1.54
N VAL A 32 -8.75 -0.21 -0.65
CA VAL A 32 -7.71 0.80 -0.87
C VAL A 32 -6.87 0.45 -2.09
N LEU A 33 -6.38 -0.80 -2.18
CA LEU A 33 -5.58 -1.26 -3.32
C LEU A 33 -6.34 -1.15 -4.65
N LYS A 34 -7.63 -1.53 -4.65
CA LYS A 34 -8.50 -1.37 -5.82
C LYS A 34 -8.66 0.10 -6.21
N GLN A 35 -8.83 1.00 -5.24
CA GLN A 35 -8.93 2.45 -5.49
C GLN A 35 -7.63 3.01 -6.08
N CYS A 36 -6.48 2.63 -5.49
CA CYS A 36 -5.16 3.03 -5.99
C CYS A 36 -4.93 2.56 -7.42
N TYR A 37 -5.31 1.31 -7.76
CA TYR A 37 -5.18 0.82 -9.13
C TYR A 37 -6.12 1.56 -10.10
N LYS A 38 -7.36 1.86 -9.71
CA LYS A 38 -8.27 2.67 -10.55
C LYS A 38 -7.64 4.04 -10.88
N MET A 39 -7.04 4.69 -9.89
CA MET A 39 -6.35 5.97 -10.07
C MET A 39 -5.09 5.83 -10.93
N TYR A 40 -4.27 4.81 -10.67
CA TYR A 40 -3.10 4.51 -11.52
C TYR A 40 -3.52 4.33 -12.98
N LYS A 41 -4.56 3.51 -13.21
CA LYS A 41 -5.07 3.17 -14.54
C LYS A 41 -5.55 4.40 -15.31
N LEU A 42 -6.18 5.35 -14.62
CA LEU A 42 -6.66 6.59 -15.22
C LEU A 42 -5.52 7.41 -15.84
N PHE A 43 -4.37 7.49 -15.16
CA PHE A 43 -3.25 8.33 -15.60
C PHE A 43 -2.17 7.58 -16.40
N ASN A 44 -2.00 6.28 -16.19
CA ASN A 44 -0.86 5.50 -16.71
C ASN A 44 -1.27 4.30 -17.58
N GLY A 45 -2.57 4.02 -17.69
CA GLY A 45 -3.06 2.80 -18.34
C GLY A 45 -2.91 1.56 -17.47
N THR A 46 -3.12 0.37 -18.04
CA THR A 46 -3.05 -0.90 -17.29
C THR A 46 -1.60 -1.32 -17.06
N PHE A 47 -1.37 -2.19 -16.06
CA PHE A 47 -0.05 -2.80 -15.85
C PHE A 47 0.41 -3.59 -17.07
N ASN A 48 -0.49 -4.30 -17.77
CA ASN A 48 -0.15 -5.02 -19.00
C ASN A 48 0.44 -4.07 -20.06
N LYS A 49 -0.14 -2.88 -20.27
CA LYS A 49 0.42 -1.89 -21.20
C LYS A 49 1.82 -1.44 -20.81
N ALA A 50 2.09 -1.26 -19.52
CA ALA A 50 3.42 -0.91 -19.04
C ALA A 50 4.42 -2.07 -19.21
N MET A 51 3.97 -3.30 -18.95
CA MET A 51 4.75 -4.53 -19.14
C MET A 51 5.10 -4.76 -20.61
N GLU A 52 4.17 -4.54 -21.53
CA GLU A 52 4.39 -4.64 -22.97
C GLU A 52 5.37 -3.56 -23.47
N ALA A 53 5.30 -2.34 -22.91
CA ALA A 53 6.13 -1.22 -23.34
C ALA A 53 7.58 -1.26 -22.83
N GLY A 54 7.83 -1.81 -21.65
CA GLY A 54 9.16 -1.78 -21.04
C GLY A 54 9.38 -2.77 -19.90
N GLY A 55 8.53 -3.80 -19.81
CA GLY A 55 8.64 -4.87 -18.83
C GLY A 55 8.54 -4.41 -17.38
N VAL A 56 9.09 -5.24 -16.50
CA VAL A 56 9.02 -5.06 -15.04
C VAL A 56 9.72 -3.76 -14.60
N ALA A 57 10.83 -3.39 -15.25
CA ALA A 57 11.59 -2.20 -14.90
C ALA A 57 10.76 -0.92 -15.09
N LEU A 58 10.11 -0.77 -16.25
CA LEU A 58 9.25 0.37 -16.51
C LEU A 58 8.01 0.40 -15.60
N LEU A 59 7.42 -0.77 -15.33
CA LEU A 59 6.28 -0.85 -14.42
C LEU A 59 6.66 -0.39 -13.00
N LYS A 60 7.83 -0.83 -12.47
CA LYS A 60 8.33 -0.41 -11.15
C LYS A 60 8.55 1.09 -11.06
N ASP A 61 9.24 1.69 -12.03
CA ASP A 61 9.47 3.16 -12.08
C ASP A 61 8.15 3.95 -12.07
N ARG A 62 7.14 3.52 -12.85
CA ARG A 62 5.82 4.16 -12.87
C ARG A 62 5.09 4.04 -11.54
N LEU A 63 5.16 2.88 -10.90
CA LEU A 63 4.54 2.67 -9.59
C LEU A 63 5.20 3.54 -8.51
N GLU A 64 6.52 3.61 -8.50
CA GLU A 64 7.27 4.48 -7.58
C GLU A 64 6.85 5.93 -7.75
N LYS A 65 6.86 6.46 -8.98
CA LYS A 65 6.43 7.83 -9.27
C LYS A 65 4.97 8.07 -8.88
N PHE A 66 4.08 7.12 -9.17
CA PHE A 66 2.66 7.23 -8.82
C PHE A 66 2.48 7.36 -7.30
N PHE A 67 3.02 6.43 -6.51
CA PHE A 67 2.83 6.42 -5.05
C PHE A 67 3.66 7.47 -4.31
N LEU A 68 4.80 7.91 -4.85
CA LEU A 68 5.58 9.02 -4.28
C LEU A 68 4.90 10.37 -4.53
N ARG A 69 4.20 10.55 -5.66
CA ARG A 69 3.47 11.79 -5.96
C ARG A 69 2.22 11.98 -5.08
N VAL A 70 1.64 10.89 -4.54
CA VAL A 70 0.52 10.96 -3.58
C VAL A 70 0.99 11.36 -2.16
N LYS A 71 2.30 11.51 -1.90
CA LYS A 71 2.85 11.89 -0.59
C LYS A 71 3.12 13.40 -0.39
N LYS A 72 2.62 14.28 -1.27
CA LYS A 72 2.68 15.74 -1.07
C LYS A 72 1.31 16.29 -0.71
#